data_AF-A0AA35SAP9-F1
#
_entry.id   AF-A0AA35SAP9-F1
#
_cell.length_a   1.000
_cell.length_b   1.000
_cell.length_c   1.000
_cell.angle_alpha   90.00
_cell.angle_beta   90.00
_cell.angle_gamma   90.00
#
_symmetry.space_group_name_H-M   'P 1'
#
loop_
_entity.id
_entity.type
_entity.pdbx_description
1 polymer ?
#
loop_
_entity_poly.entity_id
_entity_poly.type
_entity_poly.pdbx_seq_one_letter_code
_entity_poly.pdbx_strand_id
1 'polypeptide(L)'
;MTGWRLPPPPGCPKEIYRLIIHCWHPEASKRPQFAYLLQTLSRSEYELLHMPAKEGDRGRGQASVLGAPLDVSKNTFTDLQNTYTDL
;
A
#
# COMPACT_ATOMS: atom_id res chain seq x y z
N MET A 1 -9.67 -14.99 -13.23
CA MET A 1 -8.83 -15.47 -12.11
C MET A 1 -8.31 -14.26 -11.39
N THR A 2 -8.99 -13.82 -10.34
CA THR A 2 -8.53 -12.70 -9.51
C THR A 2 -7.35 -13.21 -8.68
N GLY A 3 -6.15 -12.75 -9.02
CA GLY A 3 -4.94 -13.18 -8.32
C GLY A 3 -4.87 -12.54 -6.94
N TRP A 4 -4.42 -13.28 -5.92
CA TRP A 4 -4.14 -12.73 -4.60
C TRP A 4 -3.01 -11.68 -4.68
N ARG A 5 -3.06 -10.66 -3.81
CA ARG A 5 -2.03 -9.62 -3.68
C ARG A 5 -1.50 -9.63 -2.26
N LEU A 6 -0.20 -9.41 -2.11
CA LEU A 6 0.43 -9.34 -0.79
C LEU A 6 -0.20 -8.19 0.01
N PRO A 7 -0.43 -8.36 1.32
CA PRO A 7 -0.87 -7.29 2.20
C PRO A 7 0.19 -6.18 2.31
N PRO A 8 -0.17 -4.98 2.79
CA PRO A 8 0.79 -3.92 3.01
C PRO A 8 1.89 -4.38 3.97
N PRO A 9 3.18 -4.12 3.68
CA PRO A 9 4.24 -4.35 4.65
C PRO A 9 3.96 -3.58 5.95
N PRO A 10 4.30 -4.12 7.13
CA PRO A 10 4.19 -3.38 8.38
C PRO A 10 4.95 -2.06 8.33
N GLY A 11 4.31 -0.98 8.78
CA GLY A 11 4.85 0.38 8.71
C GLY A 11 4.77 1.04 7.33
N CYS A 12 4.12 0.42 6.33
CA CYS A 12 3.97 1.01 5.00
C CYS A 12 2.99 2.20 5.00
N PRO A 13 3.40 3.38 4.49
CA PRO A 13 2.49 4.48 4.23
C PRO A 13 1.40 4.10 3.21
N LYS A 14 0.19 4.63 3.40
CA LYS A 14 -0.97 4.32 2.54
C LYS A 14 -0.70 4.66 1.07
N GLU A 15 -0.08 5.80 0.79
CA GLU A 15 0.19 6.23 -0.59
C GLU A 15 1.26 5.37 -1.29
N ILE A 16 2.26 4.89 -0.55
CA ILE A 16 3.20 3.90 -1.08
C ILE A 16 2.47 2.58 -1.38
N TYR A 17 1.60 2.12 -0.49
CA TYR A 17 0.84 0.90 -0.73
C TYR A 17 -0.09 1.02 -1.95
N ARG A 18 -0.71 2.18 -2.12
CA ARG A 18 -1.52 2.50 -3.31
C ARG A 18 -0.72 2.38 -4.60
N LEU A 19 0.52 2.89 -4.61
CA LEU A 19 1.43 2.78 -5.75
C LEU A 19 1.78 1.31 -6.05
N ILE A 20 2.07 0.51 -5.01
CA ILE A 20 2.34 -0.93 -5.14
C ILE A 20 1.15 -1.65 -5.75
N ILE A 21 -0.07 -1.38 -5.27
CA ILE A 21 -1.29 -1.99 -5.82
C ILE A 21 -1.47 -1.61 -7.29
N HIS A 22 -1.27 -0.35 -7.66
CA HIS A 22 -1.33 0.09 -9.07
C HIS A 22 -0.33 -0.70 -9.96
N CYS A 23 0.87 -0.98 -9.46
CA CYS A 23 1.85 -1.82 -10.17
C CYS A 23 1.37 -3.26 -10.41
N TRP A 24 0.43 -3.74 -9.60
CA TRP A 24 -0.16 -5.08 -9.70
C TRP A 24 -1.51 -5.12 -10.42
N HIS A 25 -1.80 -4.13 -11.27
CA HIS A 25 -2.96 -4.16 -12.14
C HIS A 25 -3.02 -5.50 -12.93
N PRO A 26 -4.19 -6.19 -12.98
CA PRO A 26 -4.32 -7.49 -13.66
C PRO A 26 -3.94 -7.40 -15.15
N GLU A 27 -4.45 -6.39 -15.85
CA GLU A 27 -4.05 -6.09 -17.24
C GLU A 27 -2.68 -5.39 -17.27
N ALA A 28 -1.72 -5.98 -17.98
CA ALA A 28 -0.35 -5.47 -18.06
C ALA A 28 -0.27 -4.07 -18.67
N SER A 29 -1.13 -3.76 -19.65
CA SER A 29 -1.20 -2.45 -20.32
C SER A 29 -1.65 -1.31 -19.42
N LYS A 30 -2.34 -1.63 -18.31
CA LYS A 30 -2.83 -0.65 -17.33
C LYS A 30 -1.89 -0.46 -16.13
N ARG A 31 -0.78 -1.21 -16.07
CA ARG A 31 0.27 -0.98 -15.07
C ARG A 31 0.96 0.36 -15.34
N PRO A 32 1.44 1.08 -14.31
CA PRO A 32 2.03 2.38 -14.49
C PRO A 32 3.36 2.27 -15.22
N GLN A 33 3.64 3.21 -16.10
CA GLN A 33 4.94 3.31 -16.74
C GLN A 33 5.99 3.80 -15.74
N PHE A 34 7.27 3.47 -15.97
CA PHE A 34 8.36 3.93 -15.11
C PHE A 34 8.45 5.46 -15.00
N ALA A 35 8.10 6.21 -16.05
CA ALA A 35 8.05 7.67 -15.99
C ALA A 35 7.08 8.18 -14.91
N TYR A 36 5.90 7.55 -14.79
CA TYR A 36 4.92 7.86 -13.75
C TYR A 36 5.43 7.47 -12.36
N LEU A 37 6.08 6.30 -12.24
CA LEU A 37 6.68 5.86 -10.99
C LEU A 37 7.76 6.83 -10.50
N LEU A 38 8.68 7.23 -11.39
CA LEU A 38 9.73 8.20 -11.07
C LEU A 38 9.15 9.55 -10.66
N GLN A 39 8.17 10.06 -11.42
CA GLN A 39 7.50 11.31 -11.07
C GLN A 39 6.84 11.21 -9.69
N THR A 40 6.14 10.11 -9.40
CA THR A 40 5.46 9.92 -8.12
C THR A 40 6.45 9.79 -6.96
N LEU A 41 7.50 8.99 -7.12
CA LEU A 41 8.52 8.77 -6.10
C LEU A 41 9.44 9.98 -5.89
N SER A 42 9.52 10.90 -6.85
CA SER A 42 10.27 12.16 -6.73
C SER A 42 9.56 13.25 -5.92
N ARG A 43 8.32 13.01 -5.48
CA ARG A 43 7.56 13.96 -4.66
C ARG A 43 8.16 14.06 -3.25
N SER A 44 7.76 15.09 -2.51
CA SER A 44 8.29 15.32 -1.17
C SER A 44 7.99 14.14 -0.24
N GLU A 45 8.90 13.86 0.70
CA GLU A 45 8.72 12.79 1.68
C GLU A 45 7.43 12.96 2.51
N TYR A 46 7.00 14.20 2.75
CA TYR A 46 5.75 14.49 3.45
C TYR A 46 4.51 14.09 2.64
N GLU A 47 4.59 14.01 1.31
CA GLU A 47 3.46 13.58 0.49
C GLU A 47 3.34 12.06 0.43
N LEU A 48 4.47 11.36 0.40
CA LEU A 48 4.51 9.91 0.20
C LEU A 48 4.61 9.12 1.51
N LEU A 49 5.33 9.66 2.49
CA LEU A 49 5.70 8.96 3.72
C LEU A 49 4.95 9.47 4.95
N HIS A 50 4.18 10.56 4.84
CA HIS A 50 3.40 11.06 5.97
C HIS A 50 2.29 10.07 6.32
N MET A 51 2.48 9.43 7.48
CA MET A 51 1.46 8.64 8.13
C MET A 51 0.61 9.60 8.97
N PRO A 52 -0.66 9.86 8.61
CA PRO A 52 -1.49 10.73 9.43
C PRO A 52 -1.61 10.11 10.82
N ALA A 53 -1.11 10.83 11.81
CA ALA A 53 -1.28 10.45 13.19
C ALA A 53 -2.76 10.66 13.55
N LYS A 54 -3.51 9.55 13.54
CA LYS A 54 -4.79 9.26 14.21
C LYS A 54 -6.02 9.14 13.31
N GLU A 55 -6.70 8.01 13.48
CA GLU A 55 -8.05 8.00 14.07
C GLU A 55 -8.31 6.63 14.74
N GLY A 56 -8.44 6.62 16.08
CA GLY A 56 -9.01 5.49 16.85
C GLY A 56 -8.07 4.35 17.30
N ASP A 57 -7.72 4.39 18.59
CA ASP A 57 -7.72 3.24 19.53
C ASP A 57 -6.66 2.09 19.45
N ARG A 58 -6.01 1.88 20.61
CA ARG A 58 -5.12 0.76 21.03
C ARG A 58 -3.76 0.57 20.36
N GLY A 59 -2.83 1.47 20.69
CA GLY A 59 -1.42 1.15 20.79
C GLY A 59 -0.67 1.08 19.46
N ARG A 60 0.64 1.29 19.55
CA ARG A 60 1.60 1.06 18.46
C ARG A 60 1.63 -0.44 18.15
N GLY A 61 0.63 -0.94 17.45
CA GLY A 61 0.51 -2.35 17.09
C GLY A 61 1.64 -2.78 16.18
N GLN A 62 1.94 -4.09 16.15
CA GLN A 62 3.01 -4.66 15.31
C GLN A 62 2.89 -4.27 13.82
N ALA A 63 1.67 -3.94 13.34
CA ALA A 63 1.40 -3.42 12.00
C ALA A 63 2.13 -2.12 11.64
N SER A 64 2.63 -1.37 12.64
CA SER A 64 3.40 -0.13 12.45
C SER A 64 4.92 -0.32 12.56
N VAL A 65 5.38 -1.52 12.91
CA VAL A 65 6.80 -1.81 13.15
C VAL A 65 7.41 -2.39 11.88
N LEU A 66 8.41 -1.70 11.32
CA LEU A 66 9.16 -2.21 10.17
C LEU A 66 9.78 -3.58 10.49
N GLY A 67 9.60 -4.54 9.58
CA GLY A 67 10.11 -5.90 9.76
C GLY A 67 9.25 -6.83 10.61
N ALA A 68 8.09 -6.39 11.08
CA ALA A 68 7.11 -7.30 11.68
C ALA A 68 6.56 -8.31 10.63
N PRO A 69 5.97 -9.43 11.06
CA PRO A 69 5.36 -10.41 10.14
C PRO A 69 4.24 -9.81 9.27
N LEU A 70 4.13 -10.23 8.00
CA LEU A 70 3.14 -9.66 7.06
C LEU A 70 1.67 -9.86 7.51
N ASP A 71 1.38 -10.88 8.30
CA ASP A 71 0.03 -11.17 8.78
C ASP A 71 -0.52 -10.11 9.74
N VAL A 72 0.35 -9.36 10.42
CA VAL A 72 -0.06 -8.29 11.33
C VAL A 72 -0.72 -7.11 10.62
N SER A 73 -0.48 -6.95 9.31
CA SER A 73 -1.02 -5.87 8.48
C SER A 73 -2.08 -6.34 7.49
N LYS A 74 -2.51 -7.62 7.55
CA LYS A 74 -3.50 -8.20 6.60
C LYS A 74 -4.81 -7.43 6.50
N ASN A 75 -5.21 -6.76 7.58
CA ASN A 75 -6.47 -6.03 7.68
C ASN A 75 -6.30 -4.51 7.52
N THR A 76 -5.12 -4.05 7.09
CA THR A 76 -4.85 -2.62 6.86
C THR A 76 -5.08 -2.26 5.40
N PHE A 77 -5.65 -1.07 5.14
CA PHE A 77 -5.94 -0.55 3.80
C PHE A 77 -6.77 -1.54 2.94
N THR A 78 -7.82 -2.12 3.51
CA THR A 78 -8.67 -3.12 2.85
C THR A 78 -9.31 -2.59 1.56
N ASP A 79 -9.57 -1.28 1.48
CA ASP A 79 -9.98 -0.58 0.27
C ASP A 79 -8.98 -0.78 -0.88
N LEU A 80 -7.68 -0.60 -0.60
CA LEU A 80 -6.62 -0.82 -1.57
C LEU A 80 -6.40 -2.33 -1.85
N GLN A 81 -6.50 -3.16 -0.81
CA GLN A 81 -6.35 -4.61 -0.93
C GLN A 81 -7.37 -5.25 -1.89
N ASN A 82 -8.58 -4.70 -1.90
CA ASN A 82 -9.71 -5.22 -2.68
C ASN A 82 -9.89 -4.53 -4.04
N THR A 83 -8.95 -3.66 -4.46
CA THR A 83 -9.09 -2.86 -5.69
C THR A 83 -9.31 -3.71 -6.95
N TYR A 84 -8.80 -4.95 -6.99
CA TYR A 84 -8.92 -5.84 -8.15
C TYR A 84 -9.57 -7.19 -7.82
N THR A 85 -10.23 -7.31 -6.67
CA THR A 85 -10.87 -8.59 -6.27
C THR A 85 -12.17 -8.85 -7.01
N ASP A 86 -12.81 -7.80 -7.53
CA ASP A 86 -14.14 -7.85 -8.15
C ASP A 86 -14.09 -7.73 -9.69
N LEU A 87 -12.89 -7.72 -10.29
CA LEU A 87 -12.65 -7.61 -11.74
C LEU A 87 -12.56 -8.97 -12.46
#